data_AF-A0A964BAY1-F1
#
_entry.id   AF-A0A964BAY1-F1
#
_cell.length_a   1.000
_cell.length_b   1.000
_cell.length_c   1.000
_cell.angle_alpha   90.00
_cell.angle_beta   90.00
_cell.angle_gamma   90.00
#
_symmetry.space_group_name_H-M   'P 1'
#
loop_
_entity.id
_entity.type
_entity.pdbx_description
1 polymer ?
#
loop_
_entity_poly.entity_id
_entity_poly.type
_entity_poly.pdbx_seq_one_letter_code
_entity_poly.pdbx_strand_id
1 'polypeptide(L)'
;MRWPPELEAGLAALPGVRLPWKREINEVFAIVPRPMHERMAAAGARYHPWTPRALEPGERPAADEVFVRLIPSFATQPAAVSALLAAARG
;
A
#
# COMPACT_ATOMS: atom_id res chain seq x y z
N MET A 1 1.20 -7.70 -20.60
CA MET A 1 2.10 -7.13 -19.57
C MET A 1 1.41 -7.34 -18.22
N ARG A 2 2.03 -8.09 -17.29
CA ARG A 2 1.44 -8.44 -15.99
C ARG A 2 2.14 -7.62 -14.90
N TRP A 3 1.42 -6.73 -14.23
CA TRP A 3 1.92 -6.02 -13.06
C TRP A 3 2.14 -7.02 -11.91
N PRO A 4 3.18 -6.86 -11.09
CA PRO A 4 3.54 -7.81 -10.04
C PRO A 4 2.35 -8.02 -9.08
N PRO A 5 1.65 -9.18 -9.11
CA PRO A 5 0.53 -9.45 -8.20
C PRO A 5 0.97 -9.47 -6.73
N GLU A 6 2.27 -9.59 -6.49
CA GLU A 6 2.88 -9.71 -5.17
C GLU A 6 2.65 -8.47 -4.30
N LEU A 7 2.50 -7.28 -4.88
CA LEU A 7 2.27 -6.06 -4.07
C LEU A 7 0.90 -6.10 -3.39
N GLU A 8 -0.17 -6.31 -4.16
CA GLU A 8 -1.53 -6.35 -3.63
C GLU A 8 -1.71 -7.55 -2.69
N ALA A 9 -1.30 -8.74 -3.13
CA ALA A 9 -1.42 -9.97 -2.33
C ALA A 9 -0.56 -9.90 -1.06
N GLY A 10 0.64 -9.35 -1.16
CA GLY A 10 1.56 -9.18 -0.03
C GLY A 10 1.03 -8.20 0.99
N LEU A 11 0.45 -7.08 0.56
CA LEU A 11 -0.20 -6.11 1.46
C LEU A 11 -1.46 -6.68 2.10
N ALA A 12 -2.32 -7.35 1.32
CA ALA A 12 -3.57 -7.96 1.82
C ALA A 12 -3.33 -9.02 2.91
N ALA A 13 -2.16 -9.66 2.92
CA ALA A 13 -1.79 -10.65 3.92
C ALA A 13 -1.30 -10.04 5.25
N LEU A 14 -1.12 -8.71 5.33
CA LEU A 14 -0.59 -8.06 6.53
C LEU A 14 -1.72 -7.66 7.49
N PRO A 15 -1.55 -7.88 8.81
CA PRO A 15 -2.52 -7.45 9.81
C PRO A 15 -2.79 -5.94 9.75
N GLY A 16 -4.07 -5.57 9.82
CA GLY A 16 -4.49 -4.17 9.82
C GLY A 16 -4.46 -3.48 8.45
N VAL A 17 -4.12 -4.20 7.37
CA VAL A 17 -4.22 -3.66 6.01
C VAL A 17 -5.62 -3.88 5.44
N ARG A 18 -6.18 -2.82 4.85
CA ARG A 18 -7.44 -2.87 4.09
C ARG A 18 -7.20 -2.38 2.67
N LEU A 19 -7.80 -3.06 1.70
CA LEU A 19 -7.75 -2.68 0.29
C LEU A 19 -9.16 -2.23 -0.14
N PRO A 20 -9.44 -0.92 -0.21
CA PRO A 20 -10.78 -0.43 -0.52
C PRO A 20 -11.26 -0.82 -1.92
N TRP A 21 -10.32 -1.04 -2.84
CA TRP A 21 -10.63 -1.44 -4.21
C TRP A 21 -9.74 -2.60 -4.63
N LYS A 22 -10.33 -3.51 -5.39
CA LYS A 22 -9.58 -4.53 -6.13
C LYS A 22 -8.70 -3.85 -7.17
N ARG A 23 -7.46 -4.30 -7.32
CA ARG A 23 -6.57 -3.79 -8.36
C ARG A 23 -7.07 -4.21 -9.75
N GLU A 24 -7.34 -3.22 -10.58
CA GLU A 24 -7.67 -3.43 -12.00
C GLU A 24 -6.51 -3.03 -12.94
N ILE A 25 -5.64 -2.12 -12.49
CA ILE A 25 -4.51 -1.60 -13.26
C ILE A 25 -3.19 -1.69 -12.46
N ASN A 26 -2.24 -0.78 -12.69
CA ASN A 26 -0.96 -0.74 -11.99
C ASN A 26 -1.01 0.04 -10.67
N GLU A 27 -2.19 0.43 -10.18
CA GLU A 27 -2.35 1.16 -8.92
C GLU A 27 -2.90 0.23 -7.83
N VAL A 28 -2.33 0.32 -6.63
CA VAL A 28 -2.83 -0.33 -5.42
C VAL A 28 -3.16 0.76 -4.41
N PHE A 29 -4.39 0.71 -3.89
CA PHE A 29 -4.86 1.57 -2.82
C PHE A 29 -4.92 0.76 -1.54
N ALA A 30 -4.24 1.22 -0.50
CA ALA A 30 -4.18 0.51 0.77
C ALA A 30 -4.38 1.49 1.92
N ILE A 31 -5.21 1.10 2.88
CA ILE A 31 -5.24 1.72 4.20
C ILE A 31 -4.36 0.85 5.09
N VAL A 32 -3.34 1.47 5.69
CA VAL A 32 -2.34 0.77 6.50
C VAL A 32 -2.21 1.45 7.88
N PRO A 33 -1.80 0.72 8.93
CA PRO A 33 -1.47 1.35 10.21
C PRO A 33 -0.35 2.39 10.05
N ARG A 34 -0.43 3.50 10.77
CA ARG A 34 0.57 4.58 10.74
C ARG A 34 2.00 4.10 11.02
N PRO A 35 2.27 3.23 12.01
CA PRO A 35 3.62 2.70 12.22
C PRO A 35 4.13 1.86 11.04
N MET A 36 3.22 1.17 10.33
CA MET A 36 3.58 0.42 9.12
C MET A 36 4.00 1.37 7.99
N HIS A 37 3.22 2.45 7.79
CA HIS A 37 3.57 3.51 6.85
C HIS A 37 4.96 4.12 7.15
N GLU A 38 5.23 4.42 8.42
CA GLU A 38 6.49 5.02 8.86
C GLU A 38 7.68 4.07 8.62
N ARG A 39 7.53 2.77 8.91
CA ARG A 39 8.58 1.77 8.61
C ARG A 39 8.86 1.64 7.13
N MET A 40 7.82 1.57 6.30
CA MET A 40 7.98 1.51 4.84
C MET A 40 8.69 2.77 4.31
N ALA A 41 8.30 3.96 4.78
CA ALA A 41 8.95 5.22 4.40
C ALA A 41 10.42 5.26 4.85
N ALA A 42 10.72 4.85 6.09
CA ALA A 42 12.09 4.77 6.61
C ALA A 42 12.97 3.78 5.84
N ALA A 43 12.38 2.70 5.32
CA ALA A 43 13.05 1.72 4.45
C ALA A 43 13.25 2.21 3.00
N GLY A 44 12.87 3.46 2.69
CA GLY A 44 13.07 4.08 1.38
C GLY A 44 11.94 3.86 0.39
N ALA A 45 10.80 3.31 0.82
CA ALA A 45 9.62 3.21 -0.05
C ALA A 45 9.14 4.61 -0.46
N ARG A 46 8.89 4.80 -1.76
CA ARG A 46 8.32 6.04 -2.30
C ARG A 46 6.93 5.78 -2.84
N TYR A 47 5.95 6.37 -2.17
CA TYR A 47 4.54 6.43 -2.57
C TYR A 47 3.91 7.66 -1.88
N HIS A 48 2.65 7.95 -2.18
CA HIS A 48 1.98 9.12 -1.63
C HIS A 48 0.77 8.73 -0.76
N PRO A 49 0.57 9.42 0.38
CA PRO A 49 -0.73 9.44 1.02
C PRO A 49 -1.80 9.92 0.03
N TRP A 50 -2.99 9.35 0.13
CA TRP A 50 -4.11 9.66 -0.75
C TRP A 50 -5.28 10.25 0.03
N THR A 51 -6.14 10.96 -0.69
CA THR A 51 -7.33 11.58 -0.11
C THR A 51 -8.43 10.54 0.15
N PRO A 52 -9.11 10.57 1.33
CA PRO A 52 -10.22 9.68 1.61
C PRO A 52 -11.55 10.16 1.02
N ARG A 53 -11.55 11.25 0.22
CA ARG A 53 -12.77 11.83 -0.36
C ARG A 53 -13.54 10.86 -1.26
N ALA A 54 -12.83 9.92 -1.88
CA ALA A 54 -13.42 8.89 -2.74
C ALA A 54 -13.94 7.66 -1.96
N LEU A 55 -13.79 7.65 -0.63
CA LEU A 55 -14.28 6.57 0.24
C LEU A 55 -15.56 6.99 0.96
N GLU A 56 -16.45 6.01 1.12
CA GLU A 56 -17.62 6.14 1.98
C GLU A 56 -17.18 6.46 3.41
N PRO A 57 -17.94 7.27 4.18
CA PRO A 57 -17.52 7.72 5.51
C PRO A 57 -17.09 6.60 6.46
N GLY A 58 -17.75 5.44 6.42
CA GLY A 58 -17.43 4.27 7.25
C GLY A 58 -16.18 3.49 6.83
N GLU A 59 -15.64 3.74 5.63
CA GLU A 59 -14.46 3.05 5.10
C GLU A 59 -13.18 3.87 5.24
N ARG A 60 -13.31 5.16 5.59
CA ARG A 60 -12.20 6.10 5.70
C ARG A 60 -11.17 5.64 6.74
N PRO A 61 -9.91 6.06 6.62
CA PRO A 61 -8.89 5.77 7.61
C PRO A 61 -9.25 6.35 8.98
N ALA A 62 -9.01 5.58 10.03
CA ALA A 62 -8.97 6.07 11.40
C ALA A 62 -7.76 6.98 11.65
N ALA A 63 -7.68 7.59 12.84
CA ALA A 63 -6.60 8.54 13.19
C ALA A 63 -5.20 7.90 13.17
N ASP A 64 -5.11 6.61 13.48
CA ASP A 64 -3.90 5.79 13.50
C ASP A 64 -3.68 5.01 12.18
N GLU A 65 -4.47 5.29 11.14
CA GLU A 65 -4.31 4.72 9.81
C GLU A 65 -3.85 5.78 8.79
N VAL A 66 -3.28 5.32 7.69
CA VAL A 66 -2.88 6.14 6.55
C VAL A 66 -3.41 5.51 5.27
N PHE A 67 -4.14 6.29 4.47
CA PHE A 67 -4.52 5.87 3.12
C PHE A 67 -3.39 6.19 2.15
N VAL A 68 -2.92 5.20 1.40
CA VAL A 68 -1.80 5.35 0.47
C VAL A 68 -2.18 4.85 -0.93
N ARG A 69 -1.60 5.50 -1.93
CA ARG A 69 -1.65 5.07 -3.33
C ARG A 69 -0.26 4.66 -3.80
N LEU A 70 -0.11 3.39 -4.16
CA LEU A 70 1.12 2.82 -4.71
C LEU A 70 0.94 2.61 -6.21
N ILE A 71 1.87 3.13 -7.01
CA ILE A 71 1.83 3.05 -8.47
C ILE A 71 3.11 2.37 -8.98
N PRO A 72 3.19 1.03 -8.96
CA PRO A 72 4.19 0.30 -9.73
C PRO A 72 4.27 0.77 -11.18
N SER A 73 5.49 0.86 -11.69
CA SER A 73 5.78 1.13 -13.11
C SER A 73 6.53 -0.04 -13.71
N PHE A 74 6.78 0.02 -15.03
CA PHE A 74 7.63 -0.96 -15.71
C PHE A 74 9.06 -0.99 -15.17
N ALA A 75 9.51 0.08 -14.50
CA ALA A 75 10.84 0.17 -13.90
C ALA A 75 10.86 -0.34 -12.44
N THR A 76 9.71 -0.63 -11.83
CA THR A 76 9.63 -1.12 -10.46
C THR A 76 10.22 -2.53 -10.39
N GLN A 77 11.36 -2.64 -9.73
CA GLN A 77 12.06 -3.91 -9.55
C GLN A 77 11.28 -4.81 -8.55
N PRO A 78 11.18 -6.13 -8.78
CA PRO A 78 10.57 -7.05 -7.83
C PRO A 78 11.19 -6.95 -6.43
N ALA A 79 12.50 -6.71 -6.35
CA ALA A 79 13.21 -6.52 -5.08
C ALA A 79 12.70 -5.29 -4.29
N ALA A 80 12.25 -4.22 -4.96
CA ALA A 80 11.67 -3.06 -4.29
C ALA A 80 10.31 -3.41 -3.66
N VAL A 81 9.51 -4.26 -4.33
CA VAL A 81 8.25 -4.78 -3.77
C VAL A 81 8.54 -5.66 -2.55
N SER A 82 9.52 -6.57 -2.66
CA SER A 82 9.92 -7.43 -1.54
C SER A 82 10.43 -6.63 -0.33
N ALA A 83 11.25 -5.59 -0.56
CA ALA A 83 11.77 -4.72 0.50
C ALA A 83 10.65 -3.93 1.20
N LEU A 84 9.70 -3.39 0.42
CA LEU A 84 8.52 -2.71 0.97
C LEU A 84 7.70 -3.64 1.86
N LEU A 85 7.41 -4.86 1.38
CA LEU A 85 6.65 -5.85 2.15
C LEU A 85 7.39 -6.34 3.40
N ALA A 86 8.73 -6.42 3.36
CA ALA A 86 9.54 -6.73 4.52
C ALA A 86 9.46 -5.62 5.57
N ALA A 87 9.64 -4.36 5.17
CA ALA A 87 9.52 -3.21 6.06
C ALA A 87 8.12 -3.08 6.67
N ALA A 88 7.08 -3.42 5.90
CA ALA A 88 5.71 -3.39 6.37
C ALA A 88 5.47 -4.39 7.53
N ARG A 89 6.09 -5.57 7.49
CA ARG A 89 6.01 -6.58 8.57
C ARG A 89 6.64 -6.11 9.89
N GLY A 90 7.70 -5.30 9.81
CA GLY A 90 8.49 -4.88 10.97
C GLY A 90 9.75 -5.71 11.13
#